data_AF-A0A241VVJ7-F1
#
_entry.id   AF-A0A241VVJ7-F1
#
_cell.length_a   1.000
_cell.length_b   1.000
_cell.length_c   1.000
_cell.angle_alpha   90.00
_cell.angle_beta   90.00
_cell.angle_gamma   90.00
#
_symmetry.space_group_name_H-M   'P 1'
#
loop_
_entity.id
_entity.type
_entity.pdbx_description
1 polymer ?
#
loop_
_entity_poly.entity_id
_entity_poly.type
_entity_poly.pdbx_seq_one_letter_code
_entity_poly.pdbx_strand_id
1 'polypeptide(L)'
;MINKPFNCLLKMSCLSSFIFLTACVTNDQIGEHSRDLFQKYETKYVWKTILEDDVIAFGKPAKAIPNEPIDSIVVAGNKYSYLINKGGADFIQLISQLNPQYIRLHRELDFNSPSPTSTKFSGSFKFYYAPPNGTLSPTESALFKKYGVAPCDCSKVEQQGHLFDLEIAGTVYPKVENAADLKPLSHPYKVRIQYYENQSGYVKMSGQEKLAELPLLPLTLTIDVIQLPLKALGIIYQP
;
A
#
# COMPACT_ATOMS: atom_id res chain seq x y z
N MET A 1 72.51 10.38 65.74
CA MET A 1 73.88 10.73 65.29
C MET A 1 73.84 10.77 63.77
N ILE A 2 73.82 11.96 63.14
CA ILE A 2 74.98 12.64 62.50
C ILE A 2 75.50 11.74 61.34
N ASN A 3 75.47 12.08 60.04
CA ASN A 3 75.70 13.35 59.35
C ASN A 3 75.18 13.30 57.88
N LYS A 4 74.79 14.48 57.33
CA LYS A 4 74.67 14.82 55.89
C LYS A 4 76.07 14.90 55.21
N PRO A 5 76.29 15.38 53.95
CA PRO A 5 75.45 15.56 52.74
C PRO A 5 76.15 15.06 51.43
N PHE A 6 75.45 15.02 50.27
CA PHE A 6 76.08 15.46 49.01
C PHE A 6 75.08 15.95 47.96
N ASN A 7 75.27 17.22 47.61
CA ASN A 7 74.84 18.05 46.48
C ASN A 7 74.28 17.36 45.23
N CYS A 8 73.16 17.83 44.66
CA CYS A 8 72.95 19.09 43.89
C CYS A 8 72.96 18.80 42.39
N LEU A 9 71.80 18.44 41.86
CA LEU A 9 71.43 18.42 40.45
C LEU A 9 69.90 18.61 40.47
N LEU A 10 69.21 19.39 39.65
CA LEU A 10 69.54 20.32 38.58
C LEU A 10 68.15 20.95 38.29
N LYS A 11 67.89 22.21 38.65
CA LYS A 11 66.67 22.92 38.23
C LYS A 11 66.97 23.84 37.06
N MET A 12 65.99 23.94 36.18
CA MET A 12 65.82 24.88 35.04
C MET A 12 66.23 24.36 33.66
N SER A 13 65.25 23.82 32.94
CA SER A 13 64.98 24.28 31.57
C SER A 13 63.47 24.24 31.30
N CYS A 14 62.95 25.41 30.95
CA CYS A 14 61.64 25.65 30.40
C CYS A 14 61.68 25.19 28.94
N LEU A 15 60.72 24.40 28.46
CA LEU A 15 60.29 24.47 27.06
C LEU A 15 58.87 23.90 26.91
N SER A 16 57.95 24.85 26.75
CA SER A 16 56.55 24.70 26.36
C SER A 16 56.45 23.91 25.05
N SER A 17 56.10 22.63 25.13
CA SER A 17 55.70 21.86 23.96
C SER A 17 54.20 22.05 23.75
N PHE A 18 53.85 22.94 22.82
CA PHE A 18 52.50 23.09 22.32
C PHE A 18 52.00 21.74 21.78
N ILE A 19 50.88 21.28 22.34
CA ILE A 19 50.10 20.18 21.79
C ILE A 19 49.37 20.73 20.55
N PHE A 20 50.00 20.59 19.39
CA PHE A 20 49.29 20.72 18.11
C PHE A 20 48.87 19.33 17.65
N LEU A 21 47.77 18.83 18.22
CA LEU A 21 46.99 17.75 17.61
C LEU A 21 46.19 18.37 16.47
N THR A 22 46.80 18.48 15.29
CA THR A 22 46.06 18.74 14.05
C THR A 22 45.34 17.45 13.65
N ALA A 23 44.09 17.31 14.07
CA ALA A 23 43.19 16.33 13.48
C ALA A 23 42.75 16.86 12.11
N CYS A 24 43.48 16.53 11.05
CA CYS A 24 42.98 16.68 9.69
C CYS A 24 41.95 15.57 9.44
N VAL A 25 40.68 15.86 9.67
CA VAL A 25 39.59 15.06 9.09
C VAL A 25 39.60 15.32 7.59
N THR A 26 39.86 14.28 6.79
CA THR A 26 39.81 14.33 5.33
C THR A 26 38.38 14.64 4.87
N ASN A 27 38.25 15.65 4.01
CA ASN A 27 36.98 16.18 3.51
C ASN A 27 36.07 15.14 2.81
N ASP A 28 36.62 14.02 2.36
CA ASP A 28 35.85 12.96 1.71
C ASP A 28 34.80 12.33 2.63
N GLN A 29 35.04 12.28 3.94
CA GLN A 29 34.11 11.66 4.89
C GLN A 29 32.95 12.60 5.30
N ILE A 30 33.11 13.91 5.09
CA ILE A 30 32.09 14.94 5.34
C ILE A 30 31.10 15.01 4.15
N GLY A 31 31.58 14.68 2.95
CA GLY A 31 30.78 14.67 1.71
C GLY A 31 29.74 13.54 1.65
N GLU A 32 29.97 12.40 2.29
CA GLU A 32 28.99 11.30 2.30
C GLU A 32 27.85 11.55 3.30
N HIS A 33 28.13 11.99 4.52
CA HIS A 33 27.09 12.25 5.53
C HIS A 33 26.23 13.50 5.26
N SER A 34 26.77 14.50 4.55
CA SER A 34 26.00 15.70 4.20
C SER A 34 24.92 15.47 3.15
N ARG A 35 25.01 14.38 2.37
CA ARG A 35 23.98 14.00 1.39
C ARG A 35 22.70 13.50 2.06
N ASP A 36 22.78 12.96 3.27
CA ASP A 36 21.63 12.48 4.04
C ASP A 36 20.93 13.57 4.86
N LEU A 37 21.58 14.71 5.11
CA LEU A 37 21.01 15.82 5.90
C LEU A 37 19.79 16.49 5.27
N PHE A 38 19.60 16.36 3.96
CA PHE A 38 18.49 16.98 3.22
C PHE A 38 17.61 15.93 2.50
N GLN A 39 17.56 14.74 3.08
CA GLN A 39 16.64 13.68 2.66
C GLN A 39 15.57 13.53 3.74
N LYS A 40 14.31 13.49 3.31
CA LYS A 40 13.19 13.15 4.18
C LYS A 40 12.66 11.77 3.79
N TYR A 41 12.22 11.02 4.78
CA TYR A 41 11.49 9.80 4.52
C TYR A 41 10.05 10.16 4.15
N GLU A 42 9.65 9.83 2.92
CA GLU A 42 8.27 9.96 2.47
C GLU A 42 7.59 8.60 2.46
N THR A 43 6.42 8.54 3.08
CA THR A 43 5.56 7.38 3.04
C THR A 43 4.62 7.51 1.84
N LYS A 44 4.72 6.59 0.89
CA LYS A 44 3.88 6.58 -0.32
C LYS A 44 3.32 5.19 -0.58
N TYR A 45 2.01 5.11 -0.73
CA TYR A 45 1.32 3.88 -1.09
C TYR A 45 0.50 4.10 -2.35
N VAL A 46 0.58 3.15 -3.29
CA VAL A 46 -0.09 3.27 -4.60
C VAL A 46 -0.75 1.94 -4.96
N TRP A 47 -1.99 2.00 -5.42
CA TRP A 47 -2.65 0.86 -6.05
C TRP A 47 -2.11 0.64 -7.45
N LYS A 48 -1.62 -0.57 -7.70
CA LYS A 48 -1.13 -1.00 -9.02
C LYS A 48 -2.05 -2.07 -9.59
N THR A 49 -2.66 -1.80 -10.72
CA THR A 49 -3.46 -2.79 -11.44
C THR A 49 -2.57 -3.90 -11.99
N ILE A 50 -2.85 -5.15 -11.62
CA ILE A 50 -2.18 -6.35 -12.15
C ILE A 50 -2.87 -6.80 -13.44
N LEU A 51 -4.20 -6.85 -13.42
CA LEU A 51 -5.00 -7.22 -14.59
C LEU A 51 -6.40 -6.61 -14.54
N GLU A 52 -7.00 -6.51 -15.73
CA GLU A 52 -8.39 -6.12 -15.96
C GLU A 52 -9.03 -7.07 -16.97
N ASP A 53 -10.25 -7.49 -16.69
CA ASP A 53 -11.03 -8.38 -17.54
C ASP A 53 -12.52 -8.03 -17.46
N ASP A 54 -13.28 -8.50 -18.43
CA ASP A 54 -14.74 -8.50 -18.40
C ASP A 54 -15.21 -9.94 -18.17
N VAL A 55 -15.84 -10.21 -17.01
CA VAL A 55 -16.42 -11.52 -16.70
C VAL A 55 -17.78 -11.68 -17.36
N ILE A 56 -18.00 -12.81 -18.01
CA ILE A 56 -19.15 -13.03 -18.91
C ILE A 56 -20.05 -14.19 -18.49
N ALA A 57 -19.54 -15.15 -17.72
CA ALA A 57 -20.29 -16.31 -17.32
C ALA A 57 -19.79 -16.87 -15.99
N PHE A 58 -20.62 -17.67 -15.32
CA PHE A 58 -20.27 -18.38 -14.10
C PHE A 58 -20.85 -19.80 -14.10
N GLY A 59 -20.27 -20.69 -13.31
CA GLY A 59 -20.75 -22.05 -13.16
C GLY A 59 -20.08 -22.80 -12.02
N LYS A 60 -20.55 -24.02 -11.78
CA LYS A 60 -19.90 -24.95 -10.86
C LYS A 60 -18.93 -25.84 -11.63
N PRO A 61 -17.76 -26.18 -11.06
CA PRO A 61 -16.88 -27.19 -11.64
C PRO A 61 -17.64 -28.50 -11.89
N ALA A 62 -17.54 -29.05 -13.10
CA ALA A 62 -18.18 -30.32 -13.44
C ALA A 62 -17.56 -31.52 -12.68
N LYS A 63 -16.31 -31.37 -12.23
CA LYS A 63 -15.57 -32.33 -11.41
C LYS A 63 -15.00 -31.59 -10.19
N ALA A 64 -14.92 -32.29 -9.07
CA ALA A 64 -14.22 -31.75 -7.90
C ALA A 64 -12.77 -31.43 -8.26
N ILE A 65 -12.32 -30.24 -7.87
CA ILE A 65 -10.94 -29.82 -8.07
C ILE A 65 -10.15 -30.24 -6.81
N PRO A 66 -9.01 -30.94 -6.95
CA PRO A 66 -8.22 -31.35 -5.78
C PRO A 66 -7.85 -30.15 -4.91
N ASN A 67 -7.99 -30.31 -3.59
CA ASN A 67 -7.69 -29.28 -2.58
C ASN A 67 -8.56 -28.01 -2.64
N GLU A 68 -9.68 -28.03 -3.35
CA GLU A 68 -10.61 -26.92 -3.41
C GLU A 68 -11.95 -27.30 -2.77
N PRO A 69 -12.66 -26.34 -2.15
CA PRO A 69 -13.98 -26.59 -1.57
C PRO A 69 -15.00 -27.07 -2.62
N ILE A 70 -15.92 -27.93 -2.20
CA ILE A 70 -16.98 -28.49 -3.06
C ILE A 70 -17.88 -27.38 -3.63
N ASP A 71 -18.01 -26.28 -2.93
CA ASP A 71 -18.80 -25.11 -3.30
C ASP A 71 -18.02 -24.06 -4.11
N SER A 72 -16.85 -24.41 -4.63
CA SER A 72 -16.08 -23.54 -5.52
C SER A 72 -16.86 -23.20 -6.79
N ILE A 73 -16.60 -22.01 -7.33
CA ILE A 73 -17.28 -21.49 -8.52
C ILE A 73 -16.23 -21.11 -9.55
N VAL A 74 -16.52 -21.45 -10.80
CA VAL A 74 -15.76 -20.97 -11.95
C VAL A 74 -16.46 -19.75 -12.51
N VAL A 75 -15.73 -18.66 -12.67
CA VAL A 75 -16.15 -17.47 -13.40
C VAL A 75 -15.28 -17.37 -14.64
N ALA A 76 -15.90 -17.28 -15.81
CA ALA A 76 -15.20 -17.11 -17.07
C ALA A 76 -15.22 -15.64 -17.49
N GLY A 77 -14.04 -15.12 -17.82
CA GLY A 77 -13.86 -13.81 -18.43
C GLY A 77 -13.36 -13.89 -19.86
N ASN A 78 -13.26 -12.71 -20.48
CA ASN A 78 -12.80 -12.57 -21.85
C ASN A 78 -11.31 -12.90 -22.00
N LYS A 79 -10.50 -12.68 -20.95
CA LYS A 79 -9.04 -12.88 -20.94
C LYS A 79 -8.57 -13.98 -19.98
N TYR A 80 -9.27 -14.16 -18.86
CA TYR A 80 -8.88 -15.08 -17.79
C TYR A 80 -10.09 -15.87 -17.28
N SER A 81 -9.80 -16.89 -16.48
CA SER A 81 -10.80 -17.63 -15.72
C SER A 81 -10.49 -17.49 -14.23
N TYR A 82 -11.51 -17.56 -13.39
CA TYR A 82 -11.38 -17.34 -11.96
C TYR A 82 -12.03 -18.49 -11.22
N LEU A 83 -11.30 -19.09 -10.29
CA LEU A 83 -11.84 -20.05 -9.35
C LEU A 83 -12.07 -19.34 -8.02
N ILE A 84 -13.33 -19.12 -7.67
CA ILE A 84 -13.71 -18.62 -6.35
C ILE A 84 -13.80 -19.81 -5.40
N ASN A 85 -12.95 -19.84 -4.38
CA ASN A 85 -12.88 -20.91 -3.39
C ASN A 85 -13.23 -20.47 -1.97
N LYS A 86 -13.43 -19.16 -1.74
CA LYS A 86 -14.05 -18.64 -0.52
C LYS A 86 -15.24 -17.76 -0.91
N GLY A 87 -16.37 -17.95 -0.23
CA GLY A 87 -17.60 -17.18 -0.47
C GLY A 87 -18.41 -17.65 -1.69
N GLY A 88 -18.01 -18.76 -2.32
CA GLY A 88 -18.70 -19.31 -3.49
C GLY A 88 -20.13 -19.75 -3.17
N ALA A 89 -20.33 -20.67 -2.22
CA ALA A 89 -21.68 -21.09 -1.81
C ALA A 89 -22.58 -19.90 -1.50
N ASP A 90 -22.08 -18.96 -0.70
CA ASP A 90 -22.84 -17.79 -0.26
C ASP A 90 -23.21 -16.89 -1.45
N PHE A 91 -22.29 -16.66 -2.38
CA PHE A 91 -22.54 -15.94 -3.63
C PHE A 91 -23.67 -16.60 -4.44
N ILE A 92 -23.61 -17.92 -4.67
CA ILE A 92 -24.66 -18.64 -5.42
C ILE A 92 -25.99 -18.59 -4.67
N GLN A 93 -25.98 -18.79 -3.36
CA GLN A 93 -27.18 -18.73 -2.54
C GLN A 93 -27.83 -17.35 -2.64
N LEU A 94 -27.03 -16.29 -2.60
CA LEU A 94 -27.53 -14.92 -2.65
C LEU A 94 -28.07 -14.57 -4.05
N ILE A 95 -27.27 -14.75 -5.11
CA ILE A 95 -27.67 -14.36 -6.47
C ILE A 95 -28.75 -15.25 -7.09
N SER A 96 -28.95 -16.48 -6.58
CA SER A 96 -30.02 -17.37 -7.05
C SER A 96 -31.38 -17.03 -6.47
N GLN A 97 -31.42 -16.36 -5.31
CA GLN A 97 -32.65 -16.00 -4.60
C GLN A 97 -33.03 -14.54 -4.78
N LEU A 98 -32.08 -13.66 -5.11
CA LEU A 98 -32.36 -12.29 -5.48
C LEU A 98 -32.73 -12.18 -6.96
N ASN A 99 -33.64 -11.26 -7.28
CA ASN A 99 -33.95 -10.97 -8.68
C ASN A 99 -32.85 -10.07 -9.27
N PRO A 100 -32.16 -10.51 -10.34
CA PRO A 100 -31.03 -9.77 -10.91
C PRO A 100 -31.41 -8.39 -11.47
N GLN A 101 -32.67 -8.15 -11.82
CA GLN A 101 -33.14 -6.85 -12.33
C GLN A 101 -33.04 -5.73 -11.28
N TYR A 102 -33.06 -6.10 -9.99
CA TYR A 102 -33.03 -5.16 -8.87
C TYR A 102 -31.64 -5.06 -8.21
N ILE A 103 -30.66 -5.80 -8.73
CA ILE A 103 -29.26 -5.72 -8.31
C ILE A 103 -28.60 -4.53 -9.00
N ARG A 104 -28.03 -3.64 -8.20
CA ARG A 104 -27.23 -2.50 -8.64
C ARG A 104 -25.82 -2.68 -8.11
N LEU A 105 -24.93 -3.09 -8.99
CA LEU A 105 -23.51 -3.13 -8.67
C LEU A 105 -22.99 -1.70 -8.60
N HIS A 106 -22.14 -1.43 -7.61
CA HIS A 106 -21.30 -0.24 -7.69
C HIS A 106 -20.32 -0.41 -8.85
N ARG A 107 -19.53 0.62 -9.17
CA ARG A 107 -18.48 0.57 -10.20
C ARG A 107 -17.61 -0.71 -10.11
N GLU A 108 -16.87 -0.99 -11.18
CA GLU A 108 -15.84 -2.04 -11.36
C GLU A 108 -15.49 -2.88 -10.12
N LEU A 109 -15.56 -4.20 -10.26
CA LEU A 109 -15.27 -5.15 -9.19
C LEU A 109 -13.76 -5.21 -8.92
N ASP A 110 -13.35 -4.48 -7.89
CA ASP A 110 -11.95 -4.38 -7.47
C ASP A 110 -11.61 -5.43 -6.41
N PHE A 111 -10.59 -6.25 -6.70
CA PHE A 111 -10.04 -7.24 -5.78
C PHE A 111 -8.55 -7.01 -5.55
N ASN A 112 -8.05 -7.50 -4.43
CA ASN A 112 -6.68 -7.33 -4.00
C ASN A 112 -5.88 -8.62 -4.20
N SER A 113 -4.67 -8.48 -4.71
CA SER A 113 -3.68 -9.55 -4.76
C SER A 113 -2.68 -9.38 -3.61
N PRO A 114 -2.21 -10.48 -2.99
CA PRO A 114 -1.18 -10.41 -1.96
C PRO A 114 0.22 -10.05 -2.53
N SER A 115 0.46 -10.24 -3.82
CA SER A 115 1.74 -9.89 -4.47
C SER A 115 1.56 -9.59 -5.96
N PRO A 116 2.46 -8.85 -6.62
CA PRO A 116 2.33 -8.50 -8.04
C PRO A 116 2.39 -9.70 -8.99
N THR A 117 2.88 -10.86 -8.53
CA THR A 117 3.00 -12.10 -9.31
C THR A 117 2.07 -13.21 -8.83
N SER A 118 1.25 -12.96 -7.80
CA SER A 118 0.32 -13.96 -7.28
C SER A 118 -0.81 -14.19 -8.26
N THR A 119 -1.24 -15.44 -8.38
CA THR A 119 -2.51 -15.79 -9.01
C THR A 119 -3.68 -15.70 -8.03
N LYS A 120 -3.42 -15.47 -6.73
CA LYS A 120 -4.47 -15.39 -5.72
C LYS A 120 -5.05 -13.98 -5.63
N PHE A 121 -6.33 -13.88 -5.35
CA PHE A 121 -7.00 -12.63 -5.07
C PHE A 121 -8.01 -12.77 -3.93
N SER A 122 -8.31 -11.66 -3.27
CA SER A 122 -9.35 -11.56 -2.27
C SER A 122 -9.96 -10.16 -2.25
N GLY A 123 -11.18 -10.05 -1.77
CA GLY A 123 -11.84 -8.76 -1.64
C GLY A 123 -13.28 -8.95 -1.20
N SER A 124 -14.07 -7.90 -1.40
CA SER A 124 -15.49 -7.91 -1.10
C SER A 124 -16.30 -7.59 -2.34
N PHE A 125 -17.31 -8.42 -2.60
CA PHE A 125 -18.32 -8.19 -3.61
C PHE A 125 -19.49 -7.44 -2.99
N LYS A 126 -19.57 -6.15 -3.29
CA LYS A 126 -20.60 -5.25 -2.75
C LYS A 126 -21.60 -4.85 -3.82
N PHE A 127 -22.89 -4.93 -3.49
CA PHE A 127 -23.94 -4.46 -4.38
C PHE A 127 -25.15 -3.98 -3.59
N TYR A 128 -25.89 -3.05 -4.18
CA TYR A 128 -27.16 -2.60 -3.66
C TYR A 128 -28.30 -3.42 -4.26
N TYR A 129 -29.31 -3.72 -3.46
CA TYR A 129 -30.55 -4.34 -3.91
C TYR A 129 -31.71 -3.38 -3.66
N ALA A 130 -32.42 -3.04 -4.74
CA ALA A 130 -33.56 -2.11 -4.72
C ALA A 130 -34.85 -2.85 -5.11
N PRO A 131 -35.57 -3.46 -4.15
CA PRO A 131 -36.76 -4.27 -4.44
C PRO A 131 -37.86 -3.45 -5.14
N PRO A 132 -38.74 -4.08 -5.95
CA PRO A 132 -39.72 -3.37 -6.77
C PRO A 132 -40.68 -2.50 -5.98
N ASN A 133 -41.06 -2.95 -4.78
CA ASN A 133 -42.02 -2.27 -3.92
C ASN A 133 -41.33 -1.45 -2.81
N GLY A 134 -40.01 -1.24 -2.90
CA GLY A 134 -39.21 -0.55 -1.88
C GLY A 134 -38.96 -1.33 -0.58
N THR A 135 -39.63 -2.47 -0.38
CA THR A 135 -39.52 -3.29 0.83
C THR A 135 -39.07 -4.71 0.48
N LEU A 136 -38.19 -5.29 1.31
CA LEU A 136 -37.79 -6.69 1.19
C LEU A 136 -38.93 -7.64 1.56
N SER A 137 -39.11 -8.69 0.76
CA SER A 137 -39.91 -9.86 1.12
C SER A 137 -39.31 -10.59 2.33
N PRO A 138 -40.04 -11.54 2.95
CA PRO A 138 -39.52 -12.33 4.06
C PRO A 138 -38.22 -13.08 3.72
N THR A 139 -38.13 -13.65 2.52
CA THR A 139 -36.94 -14.36 2.03
C THR A 139 -35.76 -13.41 1.86
N GLU A 140 -35.97 -12.27 1.19
CA GLU A 140 -34.94 -11.26 0.98
C GLU A 140 -34.48 -10.63 2.30
N SER A 141 -35.39 -10.46 3.26
CA SER A 141 -35.08 -9.99 4.61
C SER A 141 -34.19 -10.96 5.36
N ALA A 142 -34.41 -12.27 5.21
CA ALA A 142 -33.53 -13.29 5.80
C ALA A 142 -32.13 -13.26 5.17
N LEU A 143 -32.05 -13.09 3.85
CA LEU A 143 -30.77 -12.91 3.15
C LEU A 143 -30.05 -11.64 3.62
N PHE A 144 -30.77 -10.51 3.74
CA PHE A 144 -30.20 -9.26 4.21
C PHE A 144 -29.73 -9.34 5.67
N LYS A 145 -30.41 -10.09 6.54
CA LYS A 145 -29.91 -10.36 7.89
C LYS A 145 -28.60 -11.15 7.90
N LYS A 146 -28.41 -12.05 6.92
CA LYS A 146 -27.21 -12.91 6.83
C LYS A 146 -26.03 -12.20 6.18
N TYR A 147 -26.25 -11.43 5.12
CA TYR A 147 -25.21 -10.90 4.23
C TYR A 147 -25.27 -9.38 4.03
N GLY A 148 -26.26 -8.72 4.63
CA GLY A 148 -26.47 -7.29 4.51
C GLY A 148 -25.58 -6.50 5.47
N VAL A 149 -25.24 -5.29 5.05
CA VAL A 149 -24.57 -4.30 5.89
C VAL A 149 -25.64 -3.35 6.42
N ALA A 150 -25.74 -3.27 7.74
CA ALA A 150 -26.61 -2.29 8.38
C ALA A 150 -26.10 -0.87 8.07
N PRO A 151 -26.99 0.07 7.69
CA PRO A 151 -26.58 1.45 7.46
C PRO A 151 -25.98 2.03 8.74
N CYS A 152 -24.78 2.62 8.65
CA CYS A 152 -24.07 3.16 9.80
C CYS A 152 -24.70 4.46 10.34
N ASP A 153 -25.72 5.00 9.68
CA ASP A 153 -26.27 6.33 9.99
C ASP A 153 -27.81 6.35 9.83
N CYS A 154 -28.53 6.39 10.96
CA CYS A 154 -29.99 6.40 11.00
C CYS A 154 -30.61 7.73 10.52
N SER A 155 -29.77 8.74 10.23
CA SER A 155 -30.19 10.11 9.93
C SER A 155 -30.42 10.38 8.42
N LYS A 156 -29.96 9.48 7.54
CA LYS A 156 -30.09 9.60 6.08
C LYS A 156 -31.03 8.55 5.54
N VAL A 157 -32.32 8.84 5.65
CA VAL A 157 -33.46 8.03 5.16
C VAL A 157 -33.43 7.79 3.64
N GLU A 158 -32.51 8.42 2.90
CA GLU A 158 -32.41 8.36 1.44
C GLU A 158 -31.39 7.38 0.86
N GLN A 159 -30.73 6.52 1.66
CA GLN A 159 -29.98 5.40 1.07
C GLN A 159 -30.96 4.28 0.66
N GLN A 160 -31.63 4.50 -0.47
CA GLN A 160 -32.63 3.64 -1.12
C GLN A 160 -32.06 2.34 -1.70
N GLY A 161 -31.36 1.56 -0.88
CA GLY A 161 -30.87 0.25 -1.30
C GLY A 161 -30.34 -0.56 -0.13
N HIS A 162 -30.70 -1.85 -0.12
CA HIS A 162 -30.14 -2.82 0.79
C HIS A 162 -28.73 -3.19 0.33
N LEU A 163 -27.70 -2.72 1.05
CA LEU A 163 -26.30 -3.02 0.73
C LEU A 163 -25.94 -4.44 1.18
N PHE A 164 -25.55 -5.28 0.24
CA PHE A 164 -24.97 -6.60 0.48
C PHE A 164 -23.46 -6.54 0.37
N ASP A 165 -22.77 -7.30 1.22
CA ASP A 165 -21.30 -7.39 1.27
C ASP A 165 -20.90 -8.85 1.47
N LEU A 166 -20.21 -9.41 0.49
CA LEU A 166 -19.73 -10.79 0.49
C LEU A 166 -18.21 -10.81 0.39
N GLU A 167 -17.54 -11.41 1.37
CA GLU A 167 -16.12 -11.71 1.24
C GLU A 167 -15.89 -12.83 0.21
N ILE A 168 -15.05 -12.55 -0.78
CA ILE A 168 -14.70 -13.50 -1.83
C ILE A 168 -13.18 -13.63 -1.90
N ALA A 169 -12.71 -14.86 -2.08
CA ALA A 169 -11.32 -15.12 -2.45
C ALA A 169 -11.24 -16.23 -3.50
N GLY A 170 -10.15 -16.22 -4.26
CA GLY A 170 -9.98 -17.15 -5.34
C GLY A 170 -8.61 -17.11 -6.00
N THR A 171 -8.53 -17.82 -7.12
CA THR A 171 -7.33 -17.98 -7.94
C THR A 171 -7.64 -17.68 -9.40
N VAL A 172 -6.76 -16.94 -10.07
CA VAL A 172 -6.79 -16.64 -11.49
C VAL A 172 -6.12 -17.76 -12.28
N TYR A 173 -6.76 -18.15 -13.38
CA TYR A 173 -6.34 -19.16 -14.34
C TYR A 173 -6.36 -18.57 -15.76
N PRO A 174 -5.66 -19.22 -16.71
CA PRO A 174 -5.82 -18.91 -18.13
C PRO A 174 -7.28 -19.00 -18.59
N LYS A 175 -7.59 -18.33 -19.70
CA LYS A 175 -8.92 -18.38 -20.33
C LYS A 175 -9.34 -19.82 -20.64
N VAL A 176 -10.58 -20.17 -20.32
CA VAL A 176 -11.22 -21.41 -20.73
C VAL A 176 -11.90 -21.25 -22.09
N GLU A 177 -11.76 -22.24 -22.96
CA GLU A 177 -12.36 -22.22 -24.31
C GLU A 177 -13.86 -22.55 -24.28
N ASN A 178 -14.29 -23.33 -23.30
CA ASN A 178 -15.67 -23.78 -23.12
C ASN A 178 -16.53 -22.82 -22.26
N ALA A 179 -16.20 -21.53 -22.27
CA ALA A 179 -16.96 -20.51 -21.53
C ALA A 179 -18.44 -20.44 -21.97
N ALA A 180 -18.74 -20.81 -23.21
CA ALA A 180 -20.10 -20.87 -23.75
C ALA A 180 -21.00 -21.93 -23.07
N ASP A 181 -20.42 -22.93 -22.42
CA ASP A 181 -21.15 -23.98 -21.71
C ASP A 181 -21.55 -23.55 -20.29
N LEU A 182 -21.04 -22.41 -19.82
CA LEU A 182 -21.34 -21.85 -18.50
C LEU A 182 -22.60 -20.99 -18.53
N LYS A 183 -23.18 -20.73 -17.36
CA LYS A 183 -24.34 -19.86 -17.26
C LYS A 183 -23.92 -18.41 -17.55
N PRO A 184 -24.48 -17.77 -18.60
CA PRO A 184 -24.11 -16.41 -18.93
C PRO A 184 -24.59 -15.43 -17.85
N LEU A 185 -23.82 -14.38 -17.65
CA LEU A 185 -24.23 -13.20 -16.88
C LEU A 185 -25.19 -12.35 -17.71
N SER A 186 -26.00 -11.52 -17.05
CA SER A 186 -26.94 -10.61 -17.74
C SER A 186 -26.21 -9.62 -18.65
N HIS A 187 -25.05 -9.15 -18.20
CA HIS A 187 -24.10 -8.33 -18.96
C HIS A 187 -22.68 -8.66 -18.48
N PRO A 188 -21.65 -8.35 -19.29
CA PRO A 188 -20.27 -8.47 -18.83
C PRO A 188 -19.98 -7.51 -17.65
N TYR A 189 -19.26 -7.98 -16.64
CA TYR A 189 -18.84 -7.15 -15.51
C TYR A 189 -17.33 -6.92 -15.53
N LYS A 190 -16.92 -5.66 -15.39
CA LYS A 190 -15.50 -5.29 -15.26
C LYS A 190 -14.96 -5.74 -13.92
N VAL A 191 -13.90 -6.54 -13.97
CA VAL A 191 -13.13 -6.99 -12.81
C VAL A 191 -11.71 -6.47 -12.95
N ARG A 192 -11.17 -5.99 -11.83
CA ARG A 192 -9.79 -5.53 -11.74
C ARG A 192 -9.14 -6.13 -10.50
N ILE A 193 -7.94 -6.68 -10.68
CA ILE A 193 -7.12 -7.17 -9.57
C ILE A 193 -5.95 -6.21 -9.38
N GLN A 194 -5.79 -5.72 -8.16
CA GLN A 194 -4.81 -4.69 -7.80
C GLN A 194 -3.88 -5.18 -6.70
N TYR A 195 -2.68 -4.61 -6.65
CA TYR A 195 -1.72 -4.79 -5.56
C TYR A 195 -1.45 -3.45 -4.89
N TYR A 196 -1.41 -3.46 -3.56
CA TYR A 196 -1.07 -2.28 -2.78
C TYR A 196 0.46 -2.18 -2.63
N GLU A 197 1.07 -1.35 -3.46
CA GLU A 197 2.52 -1.21 -3.54
C GLU A 197 3.02 -0.14 -2.56
N ASN A 198 3.98 -0.52 -1.71
CA ASN A 198 4.70 0.42 -0.87
C ASN A 198 5.86 1.03 -1.67
N GLN A 199 5.76 2.33 -1.95
CA GLN A 199 6.78 3.13 -2.64
C GLN A 199 7.47 4.11 -1.68
N SER A 200 7.45 3.82 -0.38
CA SER A 200 8.06 4.68 0.63
C SER A 200 9.58 4.63 0.54
N GLY A 201 10.22 5.77 0.83
CA GLY A 201 11.66 5.86 0.78
C GLY A 201 12.17 7.27 1.07
N TYR A 202 13.49 7.42 1.07
CA TYR A 202 14.13 8.71 1.21
C TYR A 202 14.05 9.48 -0.11
N VAL A 203 13.47 10.67 -0.04
CA VAL A 203 13.41 11.60 -1.15
C VAL A 203 14.15 12.88 -0.81
N LYS A 204 14.64 13.57 -1.84
CA LYS A 204 15.30 14.87 -1.66
C LYS A 204 14.27 15.90 -1.23
N MET A 205 14.56 16.60 -0.15
CA MET A 205 13.78 17.76 0.27
C MET A 205 13.80 18.84 -0.83
N SER A 206 12.67 19.52 -1.01
CA SER A 206 12.56 20.70 -1.86
C SER A 206 13.37 21.87 -1.29
N GLY A 207 13.67 22.87 -2.12
CA GLY A 207 14.45 24.04 -1.68
C GLY A 207 13.82 24.78 -0.49
N GLN A 208 12.49 24.86 -0.43
CA GLN A 208 11.77 25.47 0.70
C GLN A 208 11.91 24.66 1.98
N GLU A 209 11.82 23.33 1.90
CA GLU A 209 11.95 22.43 3.05
C GLU A 209 13.37 22.47 3.62
N LYS A 210 14.39 22.49 2.75
CA LYS A 210 15.78 22.66 3.19
C LYS A 210 15.99 23.96 3.97
N LEU A 211 15.42 25.06 3.48
CA LEU A 211 15.51 26.36 4.15
C LEU A 211 14.82 26.38 5.52
N ALA A 212 13.74 25.61 5.68
CA ALA A 212 13.01 25.48 6.93
C ALA A 212 13.78 24.67 8.00
N GLU A 213 14.66 23.74 7.61
CA GLU A 213 15.46 22.92 8.53
C GLU A 213 16.83 23.49 8.87
N LEU A 214 17.34 24.47 8.10
CA LEU A 214 18.58 25.20 8.42
C LEU A 214 18.71 25.70 9.88
N PRO A 215 17.66 26.22 10.53
CA PRO A 215 17.76 26.71 11.92
C PRO A 215 18.03 25.60 12.95
N LEU A 216 17.76 24.33 12.59
CA LEU A 216 17.86 23.18 13.48
C LEU A 216 19.20 22.45 13.34
N LEU A 217 20.02 22.83 12.36
CA LEU A 217 21.34 22.25 12.17
C LEU A 217 22.33 22.86 13.18
N PRO A 218 23.10 22.04 13.93
CA PRO A 218 24.18 22.54 14.77
C PRO A 218 25.32 23.05 13.86
N LEU A 219 25.22 24.29 13.42
CA LEU A 219 26.23 24.97 12.63
C LEU A 219 27.36 25.44 13.55
N THR A 220 28.28 24.55 13.94
CA THR A 220 29.56 24.97 14.51
C THR A 220 30.47 25.45 13.39
N LEU A 221 30.23 26.68 12.92
CA LEU A 221 31.09 27.34 11.95
C LEU A 221 32.05 28.27 12.70
N THR A 222 33.33 27.91 12.78
CA THR A 222 34.39 28.90 13.00
C THR A 222 34.60 29.62 11.67
N ILE A 223 33.89 30.74 11.49
CA ILE A 223 33.88 31.51 10.24
C ILE A 223 35.10 32.45 10.22
N ASP A 224 36.06 32.20 9.33
CA ASP A 224 36.81 33.30 8.72
C ASP A 224 35.89 33.93 7.65
N VAL A 225 35.67 35.24 7.74
CA VAL A 225 34.49 36.02 7.32
C VAL A 225 34.14 36.01 5.81
N ILE A 226 34.79 35.22 4.96
CA ILE A 226 34.60 35.33 3.50
C ILE A 226 34.42 33.93 2.92
N GLN A 227 33.22 33.67 2.36
CA GLN A 227 32.77 32.46 1.65
C GLN A 227 31.98 31.45 2.49
N LEU A 228 30.71 31.78 2.78
CA LEU A 228 29.66 30.76 2.90
C LEU A 228 29.60 29.98 1.57
N PRO A 229 29.68 28.64 1.56
CA PRO A 229 29.64 27.89 0.33
C PRO A 229 28.20 27.78 -0.15
N LEU A 230 27.75 28.79 -0.90
CA LEU A 230 26.53 28.73 -1.74
C LEU A 230 26.47 27.48 -2.63
N LYS A 231 27.63 26.85 -2.89
CA LYS A 231 27.77 25.56 -3.58
C LYS A 231 27.04 24.40 -2.88
N ALA A 232 26.91 24.39 -1.55
CA ALA A 232 26.18 23.33 -0.83
C ALA A 232 24.65 23.42 -1.04
N LEU A 233 24.15 24.59 -1.42
CA LEU A 233 22.72 24.86 -1.62
C LEU A 233 22.28 24.75 -3.09
N GLY A 234 23.20 24.44 -4.02
CA GLY A 234 22.89 24.28 -5.45
C GLY A 234 22.46 25.57 -6.16
N ILE A 235 22.65 26.74 -5.54
CA ILE A 235 22.36 28.04 -6.16
C ILE A 235 23.60 28.44 -6.96
N ILE A 236 23.46 28.41 -8.30
CA ILE A 236 24.49 28.89 -9.22
C ILE A 236 24.23 30.39 -9.40
N TYR A 237 25.15 31.23 -8.91
CA TYR A 237 25.16 32.65 -9.23
C TYR A 237 25.59 32.81 -10.69
N GLN A 238 24.71 33.36 -11.54
CA GLN A 238 25.09 33.89 -12.85
C GLN A 238 25.24 35.42 -12.74
N PRO A 239 26.26 35.99 -13.41
CA PRO A 239 26.78 37.32 -13.14
C PRO A 239 25.79 38.47 -13.35
#